data_AF-A0A3R7YJ15-F1
#
_entry.id   AF-A0A3R7YJ15-F1
#
_cell.length_a   1.000
_cell.length_b   1.000
_cell.length_c   1.000
_cell.angle_alpha   90.00
_cell.angle_beta   90.00
_cell.angle_gamma   90.00
#
_symmetry.space_group_name_H-M   'P 1'
#
loop_
_entity.id
_entity.type
_entity.pdbx_description
1 polymer ?
#
loop_
_entity_poly.entity_id
_entity_poly.type
_entity_poly.pdbx_seq_one_letter_code
_entity_poly.pdbx_strand_id
1 'polypeptide(L)'
;MDWYLDEQSLALQYYAATPGQRTFKVRVDALCDYVRPLVLKAFIQRSKTWDIITSDADPRTPDLLWQEYEDLDWKEILRGQVVANSYCVRKGLSRKAQLSIFLSKYIRKHPGCILSKALPETLVVDLWDAFDQSLADLGVSFRNRLESCLWEVKQLFDPDNQHAYAPDSCWIMKPSATNKVCSS
;
A
#
# COMPACT_ATOMS: atom_id res chain seq x y z
N MET A 1 -5.01 24.38 1.33
CA MET A 1 -5.80 23.26 0.74
C MET A 1 -5.78 22.16 1.78
N ASP A 2 -6.73 22.28 2.71
CA ASP A 2 -6.51 22.10 4.15
C ASP A 2 -6.97 20.73 4.68
N TRP A 3 -7.12 19.75 3.78
CA TRP A 3 -7.60 18.40 4.12
C TRP A 3 -6.62 17.62 5.02
N TYR A 4 -5.31 17.86 4.88
CA TYR A 4 -4.27 17.16 5.65
C TYR A 4 -4.24 17.59 7.12
N LEU A 5 -4.51 18.87 7.38
CA LEU A 5 -4.60 19.39 8.74
C LEU A 5 -5.87 18.92 9.43
N ASP A 6 -6.98 18.76 8.70
CA ASP A 6 -8.27 18.36 9.27
C ASP A 6 -8.25 16.90 9.77
N GLU A 7 -7.66 15.97 9.00
CA GLU A 7 -7.47 14.58 9.45
C GLU A 7 -6.50 14.46 10.63
N GLN A 8 -5.41 15.23 10.64
CA GLN A 8 -4.50 15.27 11.80
C GLN A 8 -5.18 15.90 13.02
N SER A 9 -6.02 16.91 12.82
CA SER A 9 -6.79 17.56 13.89
C SER A 9 -7.83 16.62 14.48
N LEU A 10 -8.53 15.85 13.64
CA LEU A 10 -9.44 14.78 14.06
C LEU A 10 -8.69 13.63 14.75
N ALA A 11 -7.53 13.21 14.22
CA ALA A 11 -6.67 12.24 14.87
C ALA A 11 -6.23 12.71 16.27
N LEU A 12 -5.88 13.99 16.40
CA LEU A 12 -5.52 14.61 17.69
C LEU A 12 -6.69 14.65 18.68
N GLN A 13 -7.95 14.69 18.22
CA GLN A 13 -9.13 14.54 19.10
C GLN A 13 -9.21 13.13 19.71
N TYR A 14 -8.78 12.08 18.99
CA TYR A 14 -8.62 10.74 19.58
C TYR A 14 -7.46 10.67 20.58
N TYR A 15 -6.42 11.49 20.42
CA TYR A 15 -5.28 11.57 21.34
C TYR A 15 -5.52 12.44 22.58
N ALA A 16 -6.55 13.28 22.58
CA ALA A 16 -6.85 14.20 23.68
C ALA A 16 -7.55 13.51 24.87
N ALA A 17 -7.18 12.28 25.21
CA ALA A 17 -7.49 11.76 26.53
C ALA A 17 -6.63 12.50 27.55
N THR A 18 -7.28 13.36 28.32
CA THR A 18 -6.69 13.97 29.51
C THR A 18 -6.08 12.85 30.36
N PRO A 19 -4.78 12.89 30.69
CA PRO A 19 -4.12 11.84 31.47
C PRO A 19 -4.77 11.73 32.84
N GLY A 20 -5.71 10.80 33.01
CA GLY A 20 -6.38 10.53 34.28
C GLY A 20 -7.85 10.11 34.25
N GLN A 21 -8.57 10.16 33.12
CA GLN A 21 -10.04 9.99 33.16
C GLN A 21 -10.66 8.94 32.24
N ARG A 22 -9.94 8.42 31.22
CA ARG A 22 -10.45 7.33 30.38
C ARG A 22 -9.38 6.30 30.06
N THR A 23 -9.68 5.04 30.36
CA THR A 23 -8.94 3.87 29.87
C THR A 23 -9.57 3.42 28.55
N PHE A 24 -8.77 3.38 27.48
CA PHE A 24 -9.19 2.84 26.18
C PHE A 24 -8.98 1.35 26.13
N LYS A 25 -9.93 0.64 25.53
CA LYS A 25 -9.89 -0.80 25.38
C LYS A 25 -9.16 -1.16 24.10
N VAL A 26 -8.14 -2.01 24.21
CA VAL A 26 -7.40 -2.51 23.06
C VAL A 26 -7.50 -4.03 22.99
N ARG A 27 -7.77 -4.57 21.80
CA ARG A 27 -7.66 -5.99 21.52
C ARG A 27 -6.41 -6.25 20.67
N VAL A 28 -5.58 -7.21 21.09
CA VAL A 28 -4.30 -7.52 20.44
C VAL A 28 -4.26 -8.99 20.02
N ASP A 29 -4.65 -9.25 18.77
CA ASP A 29 -4.71 -10.60 18.19
C ASP A 29 -3.70 -10.76 17.03
N ALA A 30 -2.55 -10.08 17.13
CA ALA A 30 -1.46 -10.30 16.19
C ALA A 30 -0.98 -11.77 16.28
N LEU A 31 -1.11 -12.51 15.18
CA LEU A 31 -0.72 -13.94 15.09
C LEU A 31 0.80 -14.15 15.05
N CYS A 32 1.57 -13.08 14.87
CA CYS A 32 3.03 -13.15 14.79
C CYS A 32 3.67 -13.29 16.18
N ASP A 33 4.31 -14.44 16.44
CA ASP A 33 5.03 -14.75 17.69
C ASP A 33 6.09 -13.72 18.08
N TYR A 34 6.69 -13.06 17.09
CA TYR A 34 7.69 -12.02 17.33
C TYR A 34 7.07 -10.67 17.71
N VAL A 35 6.06 -10.22 16.97
CA VAL A 35 5.50 -8.86 17.12
C VAL A 35 4.55 -8.78 18.31
N ARG A 36 3.77 -9.83 18.55
CA ARG A 36 2.76 -9.88 19.62
C ARG A 36 3.32 -9.50 21.01
N PRO A 37 4.41 -10.10 21.52
CA PRO A 37 4.95 -9.74 22.83
C PRO A 37 5.48 -8.31 22.90
N LEU A 38 6.00 -7.76 21.79
CA LEU A 38 6.48 -6.37 21.74
C LEU A 38 5.32 -5.37 21.85
N VAL A 39 4.24 -5.63 21.13
CA VAL A 39 3.03 -4.80 21.14
C VAL A 39 2.34 -4.88 22.51
N LEU A 40 2.17 -6.08 23.06
CA LEU A 40 1.61 -6.26 24.40
C LEU A 40 2.44 -5.53 25.46
N LYS A 41 3.78 -5.65 25.40
CA LYS A 41 4.68 -4.92 26.30
C LYS A 41 4.47 -3.41 26.23
N ALA A 42 4.28 -2.84 25.03
CA ALA A 42 4.05 -1.42 24.84
C ALA A 42 2.72 -0.94 25.47
N PHE A 43 1.64 -1.74 25.35
CA PHE A 43 0.36 -1.43 25.99
C PHE A 43 0.42 -1.59 27.51
N ILE A 44 1.06 -2.64 28.02
CA ILE A 44 1.23 -2.87 29.48
C ILE A 44 2.01 -1.73 30.14
N GLN A 45 3.06 -1.21 29.48
CA GLN A 45 3.83 -0.06 29.98
C GLN A 45 2.97 1.21 30.13
N ARG A 46 1.83 1.27 29.44
CA ARG A 46 0.88 2.38 29.46
C ARG A 46 -0.48 1.96 30.01
N SER A 47 -0.48 1.08 31.01
CA SER A 47 -1.70 0.53 31.65
C SER A 47 -2.63 1.58 32.26
N LYS A 48 -2.15 2.79 32.56
CA LYS A 48 -2.99 3.91 32.98
C LYS A 48 -3.91 4.43 31.86
N THR A 49 -3.57 4.16 30.61
CA THR A 49 -4.28 4.63 29.41
C THR A 49 -4.99 3.48 28.70
N TRP A 50 -4.43 2.26 28.74
CA TRP A 50 -4.91 1.12 27.97
C TRP A 50 -5.36 -0.03 28.86
N ASP A 51 -6.58 -0.50 28.60
CA ASP A 51 -7.14 -1.73 29.14
C ASP A 51 -7.08 -2.81 28.05
N ILE A 52 -6.36 -3.90 28.31
CA ILE A 52 -6.08 -4.94 27.30
C ILE A 52 -7.16 -6.02 27.40
N ILE A 53 -7.88 -6.22 26.30
CA ILE A 53 -8.80 -7.34 26.12
C ILE A 53 -8.00 -8.53 25.62
N THR A 54 -7.88 -9.57 26.43
CA THR A 54 -7.10 -10.78 26.13
C THR A 54 -7.94 -11.98 25.72
N SER A 55 -9.27 -11.90 25.85
CA SER A 55 -10.19 -13.00 25.59
C SER A 55 -11.15 -12.65 24.46
N ASP A 56 -11.31 -13.56 23.51
CA ASP A 56 -12.28 -13.43 22.41
C ASP A 56 -13.73 -13.46 22.92
N ALA A 57 -13.97 -14.10 24.06
CA ALA A 57 -15.28 -14.19 24.70
C ALA A 57 -15.65 -12.91 25.49
N ASP A 58 -14.77 -11.91 25.50
CA ASP A 58 -15.05 -10.66 26.18
C ASP A 58 -16.14 -9.86 25.44
N PRO A 59 -17.28 -9.55 26.08
CA PRO A 59 -18.38 -8.85 25.44
C PRO A 59 -18.10 -7.35 25.22
N ARG A 60 -16.97 -6.82 25.73
CA ARG A 60 -16.62 -5.41 25.61
C ARG A 60 -16.20 -5.08 24.19
N THR A 61 -16.84 -4.07 23.60
CA THR A 61 -16.40 -3.49 22.32
C THR A 61 -15.04 -2.80 22.51
N PRO A 62 -13.99 -3.19 21.75
CA PRO A 62 -12.70 -2.53 21.80
C PRO A 62 -12.79 -1.14 21.16
N ASP A 63 -11.98 -0.20 21.66
CA ASP A 63 -11.77 1.10 21.02
C ASP A 63 -10.70 0.99 19.92
N LEU A 64 -9.71 0.10 20.11
CA LEU A 64 -8.62 -0.18 19.17
C LEU A 64 -8.46 -1.68 18.88
N LEU A 65 -8.40 -2.03 17.60
CA LEU A 65 -8.00 -3.35 17.10
C LEU A 65 -6.54 -3.32 16.64
N TRP A 66 -5.72 -4.20 17.22
CA TRP A 66 -4.37 -4.50 16.75
C TRP A 66 -4.31 -5.93 16.24
N GLN A 67 -4.60 -6.10 14.96
CA GLN A 67 -4.78 -7.41 14.33
C GLN A 67 -4.11 -7.44 12.93
N GLU A 68 -4.11 -8.62 12.31
CA GLU A 68 -3.73 -8.77 10.91
C GLU A 68 -4.79 -8.16 9.99
N TYR A 69 -4.37 -7.66 8.84
CA TYR A 69 -5.27 -6.91 7.95
C TYR A 69 -6.48 -7.71 7.47
N GLU A 70 -6.29 -9.01 7.23
CA GLU A 70 -7.35 -9.89 6.71
C GLU A 70 -8.40 -10.23 7.79
N ASP A 71 -8.05 -10.08 9.08
CA ASP A 71 -8.91 -10.39 10.23
C ASP A 71 -9.66 -9.16 10.75
N LEU A 72 -9.29 -7.95 10.30
CA LEU A 72 -9.95 -6.71 10.70
C LEU A 72 -11.38 -6.63 10.17
N ASP A 73 -12.33 -6.29 11.05
CA ASP A 73 -13.69 -5.98 10.64
C ASP A 73 -13.77 -4.59 10.02
N TRP A 74 -13.47 -4.52 8.72
CA TRP A 74 -13.51 -3.28 7.96
C TRP A 74 -14.89 -2.61 7.96
N LYS A 75 -15.98 -3.35 8.18
CA LYS A 75 -17.32 -2.74 8.19
C LYS A 75 -17.50 -1.86 9.42
N GLU A 76 -17.12 -2.35 10.59
CA GLU A 76 -17.23 -1.55 11.83
C GLU A 76 -16.18 -0.45 11.91
N ILE A 77 -14.98 -0.69 11.36
CA ILE A 77 -13.93 0.34 11.26
C ILE A 77 -14.41 1.50 10.37
N LEU A 78 -14.95 1.21 9.18
CA LEU A 78 -15.42 2.24 8.25
C LEU A 78 -16.68 2.98 8.73
N ARG A 79 -17.45 2.39 9.66
CA ARG A 79 -18.55 3.07 10.37
C ARG A 79 -18.05 4.00 11.48
N GLY A 80 -16.75 3.98 11.80
CA GLY A 80 -16.15 4.80 12.86
C GLY A 80 -16.40 4.28 14.27
N GLN A 81 -16.84 3.02 14.43
CA GLN A 81 -17.11 2.45 15.75
C GLN A 81 -15.84 2.01 16.48
N VAL A 82 -14.79 1.67 15.73
CA VAL A 82 -13.52 1.17 16.26
C VAL A 82 -12.38 1.65 15.38
N VAL A 83 -11.21 1.93 15.98
CA VAL A 83 -9.99 2.24 15.23
C VAL A 83 -9.12 1.01 15.06
N ALA A 84 -8.29 0.97 14.03
CA ALA A 84 -7.43 -0.17 13.73
C ALA A 84 -5.99 0.26 13.41
N ASN A 85 -5.05 -0.68 13.53
CA ASN A 85 -3.63 -0.51 13.19
C ASN A 85 -3.34 -0.48 11.68
N SER A 86 -4.35 -0.51 10.81
CA SER A 86 -4.20 -0.57 9.35
C SER A 86 -5.21 0.28 8.62
N TYR A 87 -4.84 0.76 7.42
CA TYR A 87 -5.72 1.48 6.51
C TYR A 87 -6.35 0.56 5.47
N CYS A 88 -7.64 0.75 5.20
CA CYS A 88 -8.39 -0.02 4.21
C CYS A 88 -7.84 0.19 2.78
N VAL A 89 -7.55 1.43 2.39
CA VAL A 89 -7.02 1.77 1.05
C VAL A 89 -5.50 1.94 1.11
N ARG A 90 -4.77 0.83 1.02
CA ARG A 90 -3.29 0.81 1.12
C ARG A 90 -2.56 0.34 -0.14
N LYS A 91 -3.27 -0.33 -1.06
CA LYS A 91 -2.67 -1.00 -2.23
C LYS A 91 -1.90 -0.05 -3.16
N GLY A 92 -2.22 1.24 -3.10
CA GLY A 92 -1.51 2.27 -3.85
C GLY A 92 -0.05 2.43 -3.47
N LEU A 93 0.28 2.24 -2.19
CA LEU A 93 1.65 2.38 -1.69
C LEU A 93 2.33 1.03 -1.46
N SER A 94 1.56 -0.01 -1.12
CA SER A 94 2.13 -1.33 -0.80
C SER A 94 2.48 -2.19 -2.02
N ARG A 95 1.94 -1.88 -3.22
CA ARG A 95 2.25 -2.61 -4.46
C ARG A 95 3.23 -1.82 -5.31
N LYS A 96 4.39 -2.40 -5.63
CA LYS A 96 5.46 -1.75 -6.42
C LYS A 96 4.95 -1.08 -7.70
N ALA A 97 4.09 -1.78 -8.47
CA ALA A 97 3.54 -1.24 -9.71
C ALA A 97 2.69 0.02 -9.48
N GLN A 98 1.77 -0.03 -8.51
CA GLN A 98 0.90 1.11 -8.19
C GLN A 98 1.70 2.28 -7.58
N LEU A 99 2.65 1.96 -6.69
CA LEU A 99 3.55 2.94 -6.10
C LEU A 99 4.35 3.67 -7.18
N SER A 100 4.93 2.93 -8.12
CA SER A 100 5.67 3.49 -9.26
C SER A 100 4.81 4.46 -10.07
N ILE A 101 3.60 4.04 -10.44
CA ILE A 101 2.69 4.87 -11.23
C ILE A 101 2.32 6.16 -10.48
N PHE A 102 2.00 6.08 -9.18
CA PHE A 102 1.64 7.26 -8.40
C PHE A 102 2.80 8.21 -8.18
N LEU A 103 4.00 7.68 -7.92
CA LEU A 103 5.20 8.51 -7.75
C LEU A 103 5.60 9.19 -9.07
N SER A 104 5.58 8.48 -10.20
CA SER A 104 5.87 9.08 -11.51
C SER A 104 4.88 10.20 -11.86
N LYS A 105 3.59 10.01 -11.57
CA LYS A 105 2.57 11.05 -11.76
C LYS A 105 2.82 12.26 -10.86
N TYR A 106 3.20 12.04 -9.61
CA TYR A 106 3.49 13.11 -8.67
C TYR A 106 4.75 13.89 -9.05
N ILE A 107 5.86 13.19 -9.33
CA ILE A 107 7.14 13.77 -9.75
C ILE A 107 6.98 14.60 -11.03
N ARG A 108 6.18 14.13 -12.00
CA ARG A 108 5.90 14.89 -13.23
C ARG A 108 5.25 16.25 -12.96
N LYS A 109 4.41 16.35 -11.93
CA LYS A 109 3.79 17.60 -11.49
C LYS A 109 4.67 18.43 -10.55
N HIS A 110 5.61 17.78 -9.87
CA HIS A 110 6.48 18.37 -8.86
C HIS A 110 7.95 17.95 -9.06
N PRO A 111 8.61 18.38 -10.15
CA PRO A 111 9.92 17.86 -10.54
C PRO A 111 11.04 18.17 -9.53
N GLY A 112 10.91 19.27 -8.77
CA GLY A 112 11.86 19.66 -7.74
C GLY A 112 11.76 18.90 -6.41
N CYS A 113 10.82 17.95 -6.26
CA CYS A 113 10.69 17.19 -5.02
C CYS A 113 11.84 16.19 -4.82
N ILE A 114 12.17 15.85 -3.57
CA ILE A 114 13.24 14.89 -3.26
C ILE A 114 13.01 13.50 -3.88
N LEU A 115 11.75 13.14 -4.13
CA LEU A 115 11.38 11.85 -4.72
C LEU A 115 11.91 11.67 -6.14
N SER A 116 12.16 12.76 -6.88
CA SER A 116 12.76 12.67 -8.22
C SER A 116 14.20 12.14 -8.20
N LYS A 117 14.86 12.20 -7.05
CA LYS A 117 16.25 11.73 -6.86
C LYS A 117 16.36 10.49 -5.97
N ALA A 118 15.36 10.26 -5.11
CA ALA A 118 15.40 9.20 -4.10
C ALA A 118 14.95 7.82 -4.61
N LEU A 119 14.42 7.74 -5.83
CA LEU A 119 13.80 6.53 -6.36
C LEU A 119 14.47 6.12 -7.67
N PRO A 120 14.79 4.83 -7.84
CA PRO A 120 15.19 4.32 -9.14
C PRO A 120 14.00 4.41 -10.09
N GLU A 121 14.26 4.81 -11.32
CA GLU A 121 13.26 4.81 -12.37
C GLU A 121 12.66 3.41 -12.53
N THR A 122 11.34 3.33 -12.61
CA THR A 122 10.62 2.07 -12.69
C THR A 122 9.52 2.20 -13.73
N LEU A 123 9.57 1.34 -14.75
CA LEU A 123 8.51 1.16 -15.72
C LEU A 123 7.66 -0.04 -15.33
N VAL A 124 6.35 0.12 -15.39
CA VAL A 124 5.38 -0.97 -15.20
C VAL A 124 4.84 -1.32 -16.57
N VAL A 125 5.16 -2.52 -17.04
CA VAL A 125 4.69 -3.03 -18.33
C VAL A 125 3.53 -3.97 -18.08
N ASP A 126 2.35 -3.60 -18.56
CA ASP A 126 1.20 -4.49 -18.63
C ASP A 126 1.13 -5.13 -20.02
N LEU A 127 1.05 -6.45 -20.06
CA LEU A 127 1.02 -7.22 -21.31
C LEU A 127 -0.37 -7.79 -21.60
N TRP A 128 -1.38 -7.52 -20.75
CA TRP A 128 -2.71 -8.12 -20.90
C TRP A 128 -3.35 -7.85 -22.26
N ASP A 129 -3.24 -6.61 -22.76
CA ASP A 129 -3.81 -6.21 -24.05
C ASP A 129 -3.19 -6.99 -25.23
N ALA A 130 -1.96 -7.49 -25.10
CA ALA A 130 -1.35 -8.35 -26.12
C ALA A 130 -2.09 -9.68 -26.27
N PHE A 131 -2.65 -10.20 -25.16
CA PHE A 131 -3.36 -11.48 -25.08
C PHE A 131 -4.88 -11.35 -25.17
N ASP A 132 -5.42 -10.13 -25.26
CA ASP A 132 -6.86 -9.93 -25.42
C ASP A 132 -7.35 -10.48 -26.78
N GLN A 133 -8.33 -11.39 -26.71
CA GLN A 133 -8.96 -12.02 -27.86
C GLN A 133 -9.88 -11.07 -28.61
N SER A 134 -10.47 -10.07 -27.94
CA SER A 134 -11.35 -9.10 -28.59
C SER A 134 -10.62 -8.32 -29.69
N LEU A 135 -9.36 -7.95 -29.43
CA LEU A 135 -8.49 -7.30 -30.40
C LEU A 135 -7.98 -8.27 -31.48
N ALA A 136 -7.92 -9.58 -31.19
CA ALA A 136 -7.59 -10.60 -32.18
C ALA A 136 -8.73 -10.80 -33.18
N ASP A 137 -9.97 -10.80 -32.69
CA ASP A 137 -11.17 -10.92 -33.53
C ASP A 137 -11.35 -9.72 -34.47
N LEU A 138 -10.85 -8.54 -34.07
CA LEU A 138 -10.76 -7.35 -34.92
C LEU A 138 -9.60 -7.38 -35.94
N GLY A 139 -8.85 -8.48 -36.02
CA GLY A 139 -7.76 -8.68 -36.98
C GLY A 139 -6.45 -7.98 -36.62
N VAL A 140 -6.33 -7.42 -35.40
CA VAL A 140 -5.05 -6.84 -34.95
C VAL A 140 -4.07 -7.96 -34.68
N SER A 141 -2.88 -7.93 -35.29
CA SER A 141 -1.87 -8.96 -35.03
C SER A 141 -1.36 -8.92 -33.59
N PHE A 142 -0.98 -10.06 -33.03
CA PHE A 142 -0.34 -10.14 -31.72
C PHE A 142 0.86 -9.20 -31.60
N ARG A 143 1.67 -9.11 -32.67
CA ARG A 143 2.85 -8.24 -32.72
C ARG A 143 2.48 -6.77 -32.55
N ASN A 144 1.41 -6.30 -33.21
CA ASN A 144 0.96 -4.91 -33.07
C ASN A 144 0.46 -4.62 -31.65
N ARG A 145 -0.26 -5.57 -31.04
CA ARG A 145 -0.73 -5.41 -29.65
C ARG A 145 0.43 -5.39 -28.65
N LEU A 146 1.42 -6.27 -28.84
CA LEU A 146 2.63 -6.31 -28.03
C LEU A 146 3.45 -5.01 -28.17
N GLU A 147 3.64 -4.51 -29.39
CA GLU A 147 4.31 -3.21 -29.61
C GLU A 147 3.58 -2.07 -28.89
N SER A 148 2.24 -2.09 -28.87
CA SER A 148 1.44 -1.12 -28.11
C SER A 148 1.71 -1.20 -26.61
N CYS A 149 1.78 -2.41 -26.04
CA CYS A 149 2.11 -2.61 -24.62
C CYS A 149 3.53 -2.15 -24.26
N LEU A 150 4.47 -2.27 -25.21
CA LEU A 150 5.88 -1.95 -25.02
C LEU A 150 6.24 -0.52 -25.45
N TRP A 151 5.26 0.31 -25.80
CA TRP A 151 5.53 1.65 -26.36
C TRP A 151 6.38 2.52 -25.42
N GLU A 152 6.07 2.57 -24.13
CA GLU A 152 6.83 3.36 -23.14
C GLU A 152 8.27 2.85 -22.99
N VAL A 153 8.45 1.53 -23.02
CA VAL A 153 9.78 0.89 -22.99
C VAL A 153 10.57 1.31 -24.22
N LYS A 154 9.95 1.23 -25.40
CA LYS A 154 10.58 1.61 -26.66
C LYS A 154 11.04 3.07 -26.64
N GLN A 155 10.21 3.98 -26.13
CA GLN A 155 10.58 5.40 -26.00
C GLN A 155 11.73 5.62 -25.01
N LEU A 156 11.78 4.85 -23.93
CA LEU A 156 12.83 4.99 -22.91
C LEU A 156 14.18 4.44 -23.36
N PHE A 157 14.19 3.43 -24.22
CA PHE A 157 15.41 2.83 -24.77
C PHE A 157 15.72 3.29 -26.19
N ASP A 158 15.03 4.33 -26.68
CA ASP A 158 15.30 4.93 -27.98
C ASP A 158 16.61 5.75 -27.92
N PRO A 159 17.66 5.37 -28.68
CA PRO A 159 18.95 6.07 -28.66
C PRO A 159 18.86 7.53 -29.14
N ASP A 160 17.82 7.90 -29.90
CA ASP A 160 17.65 9.27 -30.42
C ASP A 160 16.89 10.18 -29.43
N ASN A 161 16.35 9.62 -28.35
CA ASN A 161 15.62 10.40 -27.36
C ASN A 161 16.60 11.03 -26.34
N GLN A 162 16.74 12.35 -26.36
CA GLN A 162 17.68 13.09 -25.49
C GLN A 162 17.35 13.00 -23.99
N HIS A 163 16.14 12.56 -23.63
CA HIS A 163 15.73 12.26 -22.24
C HIS A 163 15.84 10.76 -21.92
N ALA A 164 16.22 9.94 -22.89
CA ALA A 164 16.41 8.51 -22.77
C ALA A 164 17.87 8.14 -22.50
N TYR A 165 18.00 7.05 -21.76
CA TYR A 165 19.21 6.24 -21.61
C TYR A 165 20.48 6.98 -21.14
N ALA A 166 20.74 6.94 -19.84
CA ALA A 166 22.11 7.06 -19.35
C ALA A 166 22.86 5.75 -19.69
N PRO A 167 23.95 5.79 -20.47
CA PRO A 167 24.65 4.59 -20.93
C PRO A 167 25.21 3.71 -19.80
N ASP A 168 25.37 4.26 -18.60
CA ASP A 168 25.83 3.54 -17.40
C ASP A 168 24.69 3.02 -16.51
N SER A 169 23.42 3.09 -16.97
CA SER A 169 22.27 2.64 -16.17
C SER A 169 22.02 1.13 -16.29
N CYS A 170 21.97 0.44 -15.16
CA CYS A 170 21.61 -0.98 -15.09
C CYS A 170 20.10 -1.14 -14.89
N TRP A 171 19.44 -1.83 -15.82
CA TRP A 171 18.00 -2.13 -15.73
C TRP A 171 17.78 -3.58 -15.34
N ILE A 172 16.79 -3.82 -14.47
CA ILE A 172 16.41 -5.15 -14.01
C ILE A 172 14.95 -5.41 -14.38
N MET A 173 14.73 -6.40 -15.24
CA MET A 173 13.38 -6.90 -15.52
C MET A 173 12.94 -7.84 -14.40
N LYS A 174 11.80 -7.53 -13.77
CA LYS A 174 11.19 -8.41 -12.77
C LYS A 174 9.82 -8.89 -13.27
N PRO A 175 9.65 -10.20 -13.56
CA PRO A 175 8.33 -10.72 -13.90
C PRO A 175 7.42 -10.63 -12.67
N SER A 176 6.25 -10.02 -12.84
CA SER A 176 5.24 -9.88 -11.77
C SER A 176 4.42 -11.16 -11.58
N ALA A 177 4.33 -12.00 -12.61
CA ALA A 177 3.71 -13.31 -12.56
C ALA A 177 4.80 -14.40 -12.52
N THR A 178 4.97 -15.04 -11.36
CA THR A 178 5.51 -16.40 -11.30
C THR A 178 4.35 -17.35 -11.59
N ASN A 179 4.39 -18.08 -12.71
CA ASN A 179 3.47 -19.18 -12.95
C ASN A 179 3.43 -20.10 -11.71
N LYS A 180 2.32 -20.13 -10.99
CA LYS A 180 2.00 -21.25 -10.10
C LYS A 180 1.47 -22.41 -10.94
N VAL A 181 2.29 -22.99 -11.80
CA VAL A 181 1.96 -24.27 -12.46
C VAL A 181 3.25 -25.06 -12.68
N CYS A 182 3.52 -26.00 -11.77
CA CYS A 182 4.13 -27.31 -12.04
C CYS A 182 3.98 -28.16 -10.77
N SER A 183 2.76 -28.59 -10.50
CA SER A 183 2.49 -29.81 -9.73
C SER A 183 1.39 -30.54 -10.49
N SER A 184 1.80 -31.17 -11.59
CA SER A 184 1.12 -32.30 -12.21
C SER A 184 1.33 -33.54 -11.35
#